data_AF-A0A1S2GWR4-F1
#
_entry.id   AF-A0A1S2GWR4-F1
#
_cell.length_a   1.000
_cell.length_b   1.000
_cell.length_c   1.000
_cell.angle_alpha   90.00
_cell.angle_beta   90.00
_cell.angle_gamma   90.00
#
_symmetry.space_group_name_H-M   'P 1'
#
loop_
_entity.id
_entity.type
_entity.pdbx_description
1 polymer ?
#
loop_
_entity_poly.entity_id
_entity_poly.type
_entity_poly.pdbx_seq_one_letter_code
_entity_poly.pdbx_strand_id
1 'polypeptide(L)'
;MSQRALADAMTERGWKWSHVTVGSVERGDRPLRAAEAIGVAEILEVEVVDLVNAREASQMREATQKLLAQYHRLRHAVSDWDLVRREYAQLADSLGREVDNEVIARLWFPAEEVVANEHRMFGLDEYPWATENGPWMKLYIESERAARGQHPAAS
;
A
#
# COMPACT_ATOMS: atom_id res chain seq x y z
N MET A 1 13.03 27.36 -5.82
CA MET A 1 14.12 27.60 -6.81
C MET A 1 13.63 28.59 -7.86
N SER A 2 14.48 29.49 -8.38
CA SER A 2 14.11 30.42 -9.46
C SER A 2 14.35 29.80 -10.85
N GLN A 3 13.68 30.32 -11.89
CA GLN A 3 13.89 29.87 -13.28
C GLN A 3 15.35 29.99 -13.72
N ARG A 4 16.05 31.04 -13.29
CA ARG A 4 17.47 31.24 -13.57
C ARG A 4 18.33 30.17 -12.89
N ALA A 5 18.07 29.89 -11.62
CA ALA A 5 18.80 28.85 -10.88
C ALA A 5 18.61 27.46 -11.52
N LEU A 6 17.42 27.14 -12.02
CA LEU A 6 17.19 25.88 -12.75
C LEU A 6 17.97 25.82 -14.07
N ALA A 7 17.97 26.91 -14.85
CA ALA A 7 18.70 26.98 -16.10
C ALA A 7 20.22 26.82 -15.88
N ASP A 8 20.76 27.46 -14.84
CA ASP A 8 22.16 27.37 -14.47
C ASP A 8 22.52 25.93 -14.04
N ALA A 9 21.72 25.31 -13.17
CA ALA A 9 21.93 23.92 -12.72
C ALA A 9 21.80 22.86 -13.83
N MET A 10 20.93 23.10 -14.82
CA MET A 10 20.84 22.27 -16.02
C MET A 10 22.04 22.46 -16.94
N THR A 11 22.56 23.68 -17.03
CA THR A 11 23.78 24.00 -17.79
C THR A 11 25.01 23.34 -17.20
N GLU A 12 25.13 23.32 -15.87
CA GLU A 12 26.20 22.60 -15.16
C GLU A 12 26.18 21.09 -15.45
N ARG A 13 25.00 20.52 -15.74
CA ARG A 13 24.82 19.12 -16.17
C ARG A 13 25.02 18.91 -17.68
N GLY A 14 25.46 19.93 -18.41
CA GLY A 14 25.76 19.86 -19.85
C GLY A 14 24.58 20.13 -20.77
N TRP A 15 23.42 20.51 -20.24
CA TRP A 15 22.26 20.88 -21.06
C TRP A 15 22.35 22.33 -21.52
N LYS A 16 22.02 22.62 -22.78
CA LYS A 16 22.00 24.00 -23.29
C LYS A 16 20.71 24.71 -22.89
N TRP A 17 20.54 24.96 -21.60
CA TRP A 17 19.36 25.61 -21.06
C TRP A 17 19.61 27.08 -20.80
N SER A 18 18.60 27.89 -21.08
CA SER A 18 18.56 29.31 -20.72
C SER A 18 17.29 29.58 -19.92
N HIS A 19 17.20 30.74 -19.31
CA HIS A 19 15.97 31.21 -18.66
C HIS A 19 14.75 31.13 -19.61
N VAL A 20 14.95 31.40 -20.90
CA VAL A 20 13.91 31.30 -21.94
C VAL A 20 13.48 29.85 -22.14
N THR A 21 14.45 28.92 -22.16
CA THR A 21 14.17 27.48 -22.28
C THR A 21 13.29 26.99 -21.14
N VAL A 22 13.59 27.39 -19.90
CA VAL A 22 12.77 27.05 -18.72
C VAL A 22 11.35 27.58 -18.90
N GLY A 23 11.19 28.87 -19.23
CA GLY A 23 9.87 29.46 -19.44
C GLY A 23 9.08 28.81 -20.60
N SER A 24 9.74 28.41 -21.69
CA SER A 24 9.09 27.68 -22.79
C SER A 24 8.68 26.27 -22.40
N VAL A 25 9.44 25.58 -21.54
CA VAL A 25 9.05 24.26 -21.01
C VAL A 25 7.87 24.41 -20.05
N GLU A 26 7.91 25.38 -19.13
CA GLU A 26 6.83 25.61 -18.16
C GLU A 26 5.49 25.97 -18.81
N ARG A 27 5.51 26.75 -19.89
CA ARG A 27 4.30 27.06 -20.66
C ARG A 27 3.83 25.91 -21.57
N GLY A 28 4.66 24.88 -21.75
CA GLY A 28 4.39 23.80 -22.69
C GLY A 28 4.70 24.11 -24.16
N ASP A 29 5.27 25.28 -24.46
CA ASP A 29 5.68 25.68 -25.82
C ASP A 29 6.80 24.76 -26.36
N ARG A 30 7.65 24.26 -25.47
CA ARG A 30 8.75 23.34 -25.78
C ARG A 30 8.57 22.03 -25.00
N PRO A 31 8.50 20.86 -25.66
CA PRO A 31 8.48 19.59 -24.96
C PRO A 31 9.81 19.33 -24.25
N LEU A 32 9.72 18.78 -23.03
CA LEU A 32 10.87 18.31 -22.26
C LEU A 32 11.30 16.94 -22.78
N ARG A 33 12.57 16.78 -23.14
CA ARG A 33 13.08 15.46 -23.58
C ARG A 33 13.24 14.54 -22.37
N ALA A 34 13.10 13.22 -22.56
CA ALA A 34 13.22 12.26 -21.46
C ALA A 34 14.55 12.37 -20.68
N ALA A 35 15.67 12.55 -21.38
CA ALA A 35 16.96 12.74 -20.74
C ALA A 35 17.08 14.08 -19.98
N GLU A 36 16.43 15.14 -20.46
CA GLU A 36 16.36 16.42 -19.74
C GLU A 36 15.46 16.29 -18.50
N ALA A 37 14.37 15.52 -18.60
CA ALA A 37 13.44 15.29 -17.49
C ALA A 37 14.10 14.60 -16.28
N ILE A 38 15.02 13.65 -16.52
CA ILE A 38 15.82 13.04 -15.45
C ILE A 38 16.65 14.11 -14.72
N GLY A 39 17.37 14.96 -15.47
CA GLY A 39 18.17 16.02 -14.86
C GLY A 39 17.32 17.04 -14.10
N VAL A 40 16.14 17.39 -14.61
CA VAL A 40 15.19 18.28 -13.92
C VAL A 40 14.68 17.63 -12.63
N ALA A 41 14.32 16.34 -12.66
CA ALA A 41 13.82 15.60 -11.51
C ALA A 41 14.87 15.54 -10.39
N GLU A 42 16.13 15.25 -10.74
CA GLU A 42 17.26 15.26 -9.81
C GLU A 42 17.50 16.64 -9.16
N ILE A 43 17.41 17.73 -9.93
CA ILE A 43 17.59 19.09 -9.41
C ILE A 43 16.45 19.48 -8.45
N LEU A 44 15.24 19.03 -8.77
CA LEU A 44 14.04 19.33 -8.01
C LEU A 44 13.81 18.38 -6.82
N GLU A 45 14.62 17.32 -6.70
CA GLU A 45 14.45 16.26 -5.70
C GLU A 45 13.06 15.60 -5.77
N VAL A 46 12.58 15.36 -6.99
CA VAL A 46 11.30 14.67 -7.26
C VAL A 46 11.53 13.45 -8.14
N GLU A 47 10.53 12.58 -8.24
CA GLU A 47 10.58 11.45 -9.18
C GLU A 47 10.25 11.92 -10.60
N VAL A 48 10.84 11.29 -11.63
CA VAL A 48 10.56 11.64 -13.05
C VAL A 48 9.07 11.52 -13.37
N VAL A 49 8.37 10.58 -12.74
CA VAL A 49 6.91 10.40 -12.90
C VAL A 49 6.11 11.65 -12.46
N ASP A 50 6.64 12.44 -11.52
CA ASP A 50 5.99 13.66 -11.06
C ASP A 50 6.02 14.77 -12.12
N LEU A 51 6.98 14.73 -13.05
CA LEU A 51 7.12 15.71 -14.15
C LEU A 51 6.19 15.40 -15.33
N VAL A 52 5.86 14.13 -15.56
CA VAL A 52 5.05 13.71 -16.71
C VAL A 52 3.58 14.01 -16.50
N ASN A 53 3.13 14.02 -15.25
CA ASN A 53 1.71 13.94 -14.96
C ASN A 53 1.32 14.69 -13.69
N ALA A 54 1.70 15.96 -13.54
CA ALA A 54 1.44 16.71 -12.29
C ALA A 54 -0.03 16.62 -11.78
N ARG A 55 -1.01 16.55 -12.69
CA ARG A 55 -2.43 16.33 -12.34
C ARG A 55 -2.79 14.87 -12.05
N GLU A 56 -2.38 13.93 -12.89
CA GLU A 56 -2.71 12.51 -12.69
C GLU A 56 -1.89 11.89 -11.54
N ALA A 57 -0.63 12.28 -11.38
CA ALA A 57 0.26 11.89 -10.29
C ALA A 57 -0.21 12.47 -8.94
N SER A 58 -0.76 13.69 -8.90
CA SER A 58 -1.39 14.20 -7.67
C SER A 58 -2.67 13.46 -7.33
N GLN A 59 -3.53 13.18 -8.32
CA GLN A 59 -4.73 12.35 -8.13
C GLN A 59 -4.38 10.92 -7.69
N MET A 60 -3.35 10.31 -8.27
CA MET A 60 -2.87 8.97 -7.92
C MET A 60 -2.24 8.94 -6.53
N ARG A 61 -1.46 9.96 -6.15
CA ARG A 61 -0.92 10.11 -4.79
C ARG A 61 -2.05 10.27 -3.77
N GLU A 62 -3.04 11.11 -4.06
CA GLU A 62 -4.21 11.29 -3.21
C GLU A 62 -5.01 9.99 -3.07
N ALA A 63 -5.24 9.28 -4.18
CA ALA A 63 -5.92 7.98 -4.19
C ALA A 63 -5.15 6.93 -3.37
N THR A 64 -3.83 6.85 -3.55
CA THR A 64 -2.95 5.95 -2.78
C THR A 64 -2.98 6.27 -1.30
N GLN A 65 -2.90 7.55 -0.92
CA GLN A 65 -2.97 7.98 0.47
C GLN A 65 -4.34 7.64 1.10
N LYS A 66 -5.44 7.85 0.36
CA LYS A 66 -6.77 7.43 0.81
C LYS A 66 -6.86 5.92 0.98
N LEU A 67 -6.33 5.15 0.04
CA LEU A 67 -6.34 3.68 0.10
C LEU A 67 -5.55 3.17 1.31
N LEU A 68 -4.34 3.69 1.54
CA LEU A 68 -3.53 3.34 2.71
C LEU A 68 -4.23 3.69 4.02
N ALA A 69 -4.85 4.87 4.11
CA ALA A 69 -5.60 5.27 5.29
C ALA A 69 -6.79 4.32 5.57
N GLN A 70 -7.50 3.88 4.53
CA GLN A 70 -8.59 2.91 4.69
C GLN A 70 -8.07 1.52 5.07
N TYR A 71 -6.96 1.08 4.47
CA TYR A 71 -6.29 -0.16 4.85
C TYR A 71 -5.90 -0.17 6.33
N HIS A 72 -5.31 0.91 6.82
CA HIS A 72 -4.98 1.03 8.24
C HIS A 72 -6.22 0.97 9.13
N ARG A 73 -7.31 1.66 8.77
CA ARG A 73 -8.58 1.58 9.52
C ARG A 73 -9.14 0.16 9.57
N LEU A 74 -9.13 -0.54 8.43
CA LEU A 74 -9.57 -1.93 8.36
C LEU A 74 -8.71 -2.82 9.27
N ARG A 75 -7.39 -2.67 9.19
CA ARG A 75 -6.44 -3.41 10.04
C ARG A 75 -6.67 -3.16 11.54
N HIS A 76 -6.94 -1.91 11.91
CA HIS A 76 -7.29 -1.56 13.29
C HIS A 76 -8.62 -2.20 13.70
N ALA A 77 -9.66 -2.09 12.89
CA ALA A 77 -10.96 -2.70 13.17
C ALA A 77 -10.87 -4.24 13.36
N VAL A 78 -10.06 -4.92 12.54
CA VAL A 78 -9.81 -6.36 12.69
C VAL A 78 -9.08 -6.66 14.01
N SER A 79 -8.12 -5.82 14.40
CA SER A 79 -7.39 -5.99 15.66
C SER A 79 -8.28 -5.75 16.88
N ASP A 80 -9.13 -4.71 16.82
CA ASP A 80 -10.09 -4.38 17.87
C ASP A 80 -11.14 -5.49 18.03
N TRP A 81 -11.59 -6.06 16.91
CA TRP A 81 -12.49 -7.21 16.91
C TRP A 81 -11.86 -8.44 17.58
N ASP A 82 -10.60 -8.75 17.28
CA ASP A 82 -9.90 -9.87 17.92
C ASP A 82 -9.73 -9.67 19.43
N LEU A 83 -9.51 -8.43 19.88
CA LEU A 83 -9.47 -8.10 21.30
C LEU A 83 -10.82 -8.37 21.97
N VAL A 84 -11.91 -7.81 21.44
CA VAL A 84 -13.28 -8.01 21.96
C VAL A 84 -13.63 -9.50 22.01
N ARG A 85 -13.24 -10.25 20.98
CA ARG A 85 -13.45 -11.71 20.92
C ARG A 85 -12.72 -12.43 22.05
N ARG A 86 -11.47 -12.08 22.34
CA ARG A 86 -10.69 -12.67 23.44
C ARG A 86 -11.30 -12.35 24.80
N GLU A 87 -11.72 -11.10 25.02
CA GLU A 87 -12.38 -10.68 26.25
C GLU A 87 -13.71 -11.43 26.46
N TYR A 88 -14.50 -11.60 25.40
CA TYR A 88 -15.74 -12.37 25.45
C TYR A 88 -15.50 -13.84 25.82
N ALA A 89 -14.50 -14.48 25.20
CA ALA A 89 -14.15 -15.86 25.50
C ALA A 89 -13.73 -16.05 26.97
N GLN A 90 -12.91 -15.12 27.50
CA GLN A 90 -12.52 -15.13 28.91
C GLN A 90 -13.72 -14.94 29.85
N LEU A 91 -14.64 -14.04 29.50
CA LEU A 91 -15.84 -13.80 30.29
C LEU A 91 -16.74 -15.04 30.31
N ALA A 92 -16.97 -15.68 29.17
CA ALA A 92 -17.80 -16.88 29.08
C ALA A 92 -17.24 -18.04 29.90
N ASP A 93 -15.91 -18.24 29.84
CA ASP A 93 -15.19 -19.22 30.68
C ASP A 93 -15.38 -18.91 32.18
N SER A 94 -15.20 -17.64 32.58
CA SER A 94 -15.40 -17.22 33.98
C SER A 94 -16.82 -17.42 34.51
N LEU A 95 -17.81 -17.40 33.62
CA LEU A 95 -19.23 -17.62 33.96
C LEU A 95 -19.62 -19.10 33.95
N GLY A 96 -18.68 -20.02 33.66
CA GLY A 96 -18.97 -21.44 33.50
C GLY A 96 -19.97 -21.71 32.38
N ARG A 97 -20.10 -20.79 31.42
CA ARG A 97 -20.96 -20.95 30.26
C ARG A 97 -20.17 -21.60 29.15
N GLU A 98 -20.73 -22.63 28.57
CA GLU A 98 -20.21 -23.16 27.32
C GLU A 98 -20.32 -22.05 26.28
N VAL A 99 -19.17 -21.62 25.75
CA VAL A 99 -19.12 -20.71 24.63
C VAL A 99 -19.80 -21.42 23.48
N ASP A 100 -20.94 -20.90 23.04
CA ASP A 100 -21.59 -21.41 21.84
C ASP A 100 -20.67 -21.12 20.65
N ASN A 101 -19.91 -22.14 20.27
CA ASN A 101 -18.98 -22.06 19.16
C ASN A 101 -19.70 -21.74 17.84
N GLU A 102 -21.01 -21.95 17.74
CA GLU A 102 -21.82 -21.56 16.59
C GLU A 102 -21.99 -20.02 16.52
N VAL A 103 -22.08 -19.35 17.66
CA VAL A 103 -22.12 -17.87 17.74
C VAL A 103 -20.75 -17.28 17.40
N ILE A 104 -19.67 -17.87 17.92
CA ILE A 104 -18.30 -17.45 17.56
C ILE A 104 -18.03 -17.72 16.07
N ALA A 105 -18.46 -18.86 15.54
CA ALA A 105 -18.29 -19.20 14.12
C ALA A 105 -19.13 -18.32 13.18
N ARG A 106 -20.32 -17.88 13.59
CA ARG A 106 -21.13 -16.92 12.81
C ARG A 106 -20.57 -15.50 12.79
N LEU A 107 -19.83 -15.13 13.83
CA LEU A 107 -19.14 -13.85 13.93
C LEU A 107 -17.72 -13.90 13.31
N TRP A 108 -17.29 -15.08 12.88
CA TRP A 108 -16.01 -15.34 12.23
C TRP A 108 -16.21 -15.43 10.72
N PHE A 109 -15.71 -14.44 9.97
CA PHE A 109 -15.38 -14.71 8.58
C PHE A 109 -14.04 -15.46 8.58
N PRO A 110 -13.95 -16.69 8.04
CA PRO A 110 -12.68 -17.35 7.87
C PRO A 110 -11.76 -16.40 7.12
N ALA A 111 -10.55 -16.15 7.64
CA ALA A 111 -9.60 -15.31 6.93
C ALA A 111 -9.34 -15.84 5.51
N GLU A 112 -9.44 -17.15 5.30
CA GLU A 112 -9.45 -17.79 3.98
C GLU A 112 -10.57 -17.25 3.08
N GLU A 113 -11.77 -17.02 3.62
CA GLU A 113 -12.92 -16.45 2.90
C GLU A 113 -12.80 -14.94 2.70
N VAL A 114 -12.26 -14.21 3.69
CA VAL A 114 -11.96 -12.77 3.57
C VAL A 114 -10.92 -12.55 2.47
N VAL A 115 -9.85 -13.35 2.47
CA VAL A 115 -8.78 -13.27 1.48
C VAL A 115 -9.25 -13.74 0.11
N ALA A 116 -10.02 -14.83 0.03
CA ALA A 116 -10.61 -15.26 -1.24
C ALA A 116 -11.56 -14.20 -1.81
N ASN A 117 -12.30 -13.48 -0.96
CA ASN A 117 -13.12 -12.34 -1.39
C ASN A 117 -12.27 -11.13 -1.80
N GLU A 118 -11.20 -10.80 -1.08
CA GLU A 118 -10.26 -9.74 -1.46
C GLU A 118 -9.62 -10.04 -2.82
N HIS A 119 -9.17 -11.28 -3.05
CA HIS A 119 -8.60 -11.67 -4.34
C HIS A 119 -9.59 -11.51 -5.48
N ARG A 120 -10.83 -11.97 -5.29
CA ARG A 120 -11.89 -11.89 -6.29
C ARG A 120 -12.34 -10.44 -6.53
N MET A 121 -12.35 -9.61 -5.49
CA MET A 121 -12.75 -8.20 -5.54
C MET A 121 -11.68 -7.32 -6.21
N PHE A 122 -10.40 -7.63 -6.03
CA PHE A 122 -9.29 -6.86 -6.60
C PHE A 122 -8.64 -7.51 -7.84
N GLY A 123 -9.19 -8.63 -8.33
CA GLY A 123 -8.64 -9.35 -9.49
C GLY A 123 -7.23 -9.89 -9.24
N LEU A 124 -6.90 -10.21 -7.98
CA LEU A 124 -5.56 -10.64 -7.59
C LEU A 124 -5.26 -12.11 -7.91
N ASP A 125 -6.24 -12.83 -8.47
CA ASP A 125 -6.10 -14.23 -8.90
C ASP A 125 -4.96 -14.42 -9.92
N GLU A 126 -4.56 -13.36 -10.63
CA GLU A 126 -3.45 -13.37 -11.59
C GLU A 126 -2.06 -13.18 -10.94
N TYR A 127 -1.99 -12.87 -9.65
CA TYR A 127 -0.72 -12.56 -8.96
C TYR A 127 -0.26 -13.73 -8.08
N PRO A 128 0.88 -14.38 -8.40
CA PRO A 128 1.35 -15.58 -7.69
C PRO A 128 1.60 -15.39 -6.19
N TRP A 129 1.94 -14.16 -5.77
CA TRP A 129 2.19 -13.82 -4.37
C TRP A 129 0.91 -13.66 -3.54
N ALA A 130 -0.24 -13.49 -4.19
CA ALA A 130 -1.53 -13.36 -3.52
C ALA A 130 -2.08 -14.74 -3.13
N THR A 131 -1.87 -15.78 -3.96
CA THR A 131 -2.42 -17.14 -3.79
C THR A 131 -2.27 -17.77 -2.38
N GLU A 132 -3.00 -18.86 -2.12
CA GLU A 132 -2.92 -19.65 -0.88
C GLU A 132 -1.49 -20.06 -0.46
N ASN A 133 -0.55 -20.05 -1.40
CA ASN A 133 0.88 -20.35 -1.20
C ASN A 133 1.79 -19.12 -1.07
N GLY A 134 1.21 -17.92 -1.07
CA GLY A 134 1.88 -16.63 -0.98
C GLY A 134 2.65 -16.47 0.34
N PRO A 135 3.75 -15.69 0.36
CA PRO A 135 4.59 -15.51 1.54
C PRO A 135 3.80 -15.01 2.77
N TRP A 136 2.83 -14.12 2.53
CA TRP A 136 2.02 -13.54 3.60
C TRP A 136 0.95 -14.52 4.10
N MET A 137 0.37 -15.36 3.23
CA MET A 137 -0.60 -16.37 3.61
C MET A 137 0.04 -17.48 4.45
N LYS A 138 1.29 -17.86 4.13
CA LYS A 138 2.08 -18.78 4.97
C LYS A 138 2.29 -18.22 6.37
N LEU A 139 2.71 -16.94 6.47
CA LEU A 139 2.87 -16.27 7.76
C LEU A 139 1.55 -16.20 8.56
N TYR A 140 0.43 -15.96 7.88
CA TYR A 140 -0.88 -15.95 8.51
C TYR A 140 -1.29 -17.35 9.03
N ILE A 141 -1.18 -18.40 8.21
CA ILE A 141 -1.47 -19.79 8.58
C ILE A 141 -0.57 -20.24 9.75
N GLU A 142 0.72 -19.89 9.73
CA GLU A 142 1.65 -20.18 10.82
C GLU A 142 1.24 -19.48 12.12
N SER A 143 0.79 -18.23 12.04
CA SER A 143 0.30 -17.49 13.21
C SER A 143 -0.98 -18.09 13.80
N GLU A 144 -1.92 -18.55 12.97
CA GLU A 144 -3.15 -19.24 13.40
C GLU A 144 -2.84 -20.60 14.05
N ARG A 145 -1.90 -21.37 13.48
CA ARG A 145 -1.47 -22.65 14.07
C ARG A 145 -0.84 -22.45 15.44
N ALA A 146 0.02 -21.43 15.58
CA ALA A 146 0.62 -21.06 16.86
C ALA A 146 -0.44 -20.66 17.88
N ALA A 147 -1.45 -19.87 17.50
CA ALA A 147 -2.55 -19.46 18.38
C ALA A 147 -3.40 -20.66 18.87
N ARG A 148 -3.48 -21.74 18.09
CA ARG A 148 -4.17 -23.00 18.45
C ARG A 148 -3.27 -24.00 19.20
N GLY A 149 -2.04 -23.62 19.54
CA GLY A 149 -1.07 -24.52 20.18
C GLY A 149 -0.58 -25.67 19.28
N GLN A 150 -0.83 -25.58 17.97
CA GLN A 150 -0.39 -26.56 16.99
C GLN A 150 1.00 -26.15 16.48
N HIS A 151 2.04 -26.71 17.08
CA HIS A 151 3.40 -26.51 16.58
C HIS A 151 3.60 -27.31 15.28
N PRO A 152 4.34 -26.76 14.29
CA PRO A 152 4.72 -27.53 13.11
C PRO A 152 5.51 -28.76 13.56
N ALA A 153 5.19 -29.93 12.98
CA ALA A 153 5.92 -31.16 13.23
C ALA A 153 7.41 -30.91 12.94
N ALA A 154 8.27 -31.09 13.94
CA ALA A 154 9.71 -30.93 13.80
C ALA A 154 10.20 -31.80 12.64
N SER A 155 10.73 -31.15 11.61
CA SER A 155 11.33 -31.78 10.43
C SER A 155 12.80 -32.06 10.67
#